data_AF-A0A2E6YLK1-F1
#
_entry.id   AF-A0A2E6YLK1-F1
#
_cell.length_a   1.000
_cell.length_b   1.000
_cell.length_c   1.000
_cell.angle_alpha   90.00
_cell.angle_beta   90.00
_cell.angle_gamma   90.00
#
_symmetry.space_group_name_H-M   'P 1'
#
loop_
_entity.id
_entity.type
_entity.pdbx_description
1 polymer ?
#
loop_
_entity_poly.entity_id
_entity_poly.type
_entity_poly.pdbx_seq_one_letter_code
_entity_poly.pdbx_strand_id
1 'polypeptide(L)'
;MITTNSSFKNSTITDSMFNLIVGATLTWGFLMNYFIVQSLSFEWVVQNSVWISLLYLVSAFSGHVLFEKSDNPVISFIGYNMIVLPVGVLLVPITEGYDANVLQTVFLQTALITGIMMALGSMFPKFFAKTVGVVSTVVLAIVLSHLASMIFFGETFGVWYEYVIIVGMSIFIGFYWSYSMSCEKTVDKAIDTAGLLYLPIINIMSALLGIRRS
;
A
#
# COMPACT_ATOMS: atom_id res chain seq x y z
N MET A 1 -3.76 -27.28 -34.89
CA MET A 1 -2.53 -26.89 -34.18
C MET A 1 -2.52 -25.36 -34.15
N ILE A 2 -3.10 -24.76 -33.11
CA ILE A 2 -3.14 -23.31 -32.94
C ILE A 2 -2.02 -22.99 -31.95
N THR A 3 -0.92 -22.43 -32.44
CA THR A 3 0.13 -21.87 -31.60
C THR A 3 -0.37 -20.56 -30.99
N THR A 4 -1.03 -20.65 -29.85
CA THR A 4 -1.22 -19.48 -28.98
C THR A 4 0.15 -19.12 -28.42
N ASN A 5 0.76 -18.07 -28.98
CA ASN A 5 2.01 -17.48 -28.53
C ASN A 5 1.95 -17.13 -27.04
N SER A 6 2.51 -17.99 -26.19
CA SER A 6 2.79 -17.71 -24.78
C SER A 6 4.05 -16.84 -24.63
N SER A 7 4.16 -15.75 -25.40
CA SER A 7 5.38 -14.94 -25.51
C SER A 7 5.54 -13.87 -24.43
N PHE A 8 4.64 -13.78 -23.45
CA PHE A 8 4.82 -12.94 -22.25
C PHE A 8 5.53 -13.68 -21.11
N LYS A 9 6.40 -14.64 -21.44
CA LYS A 9 7.16 -15.41 -20.47
C LYS A 9 8.41 -14.60 -20.07
N ASN A 10 8.31 -13.87 -18.95
CA ASN A 10 9.40 -13.33 -18.12
C ASN A 10 10.73 -13.06 -18.82
N SER A 11 10.74 -12.14 -19.79
CA SER A 11 11.99 -11.55 -20.26
C SER A 11 12.49 -10.55 -19.22
N THR A 12 13.76 -10.65 -18.83
CA THR A 12 14.42 -9.63 -18.01
C THR A 12 14.30 -8.26 -18.70
N ILE A 13 13.95 -7.23 -17.94
CA ILE A 13 13.78 -5.85 -18.41
C ILE A 13 14.86 -4.93 -17.83
N THR A 14 15.05 -3.77 -18.45
CA THR A 14 15.99 -2.75 -17.94
C THR A 14 15.49 -2.13 -16.64
N ASP A 15 16.41 -1.60 -15.84
CA ASP A 15 16.12 -0.89 -14.59
C ASP A 15 15.15 0.28 -14.79
N SER A 16 15.34 1.06 -15.86
CA SER A 16 14.46 2.18 -16.17
C SER A 16 13.03 1.71 -16.51
N MET A 17 12.90 0.62 -17.26
CA MET A 17 11.59 0.04 -17.58
C MET A 17 10.93 -0.53 -16.33
N PHE A 18 11.70 -1.23 -15.48
CA PHE A 18 11.22 -1.74 -14.20
C PHE A 18 10.65 -0.61 -13.33
N ASN A 19 11.43 0.44 -13.11
CA ASN A 19 11.03 1.59 -12.29
C ASN A 19 9.82 2.33 -12.89
N LEU A 20 9.75 2.44 -14.22
CA LEU A 20 8.61 3.02 -14.91
C LEU A 20 7.33 2.21 -14.69
N ILE A 21 7.40 0.88 -14.76
CA ILE A 21 6.25 0.00 -14.54
C ILE A 21 5.80 0.07 -13.08
N VAL A 22 6.73 0.08 -12.11
CA VAL A 22 6.39 0.28 -10.69
C VAL A 22 5.63 1.61 -10.51
N GLY A 23 6.20 2.70 -11.03
CA GLY A 23 5.60 4.03 -10.93
C GLY A 23 4.23 4.13 -11.62
N ALA A 24 4.09 3.56 -12.82
CA ALA A 24 2.82 3.54 -13.56
C ALA A 24 1.74 2.72 -12.83
N THR A 25 2.12 1.57 -12.27
CA THR A 25 1.20 0.70 -11.50
C THR A 25 0.73 1.39 -10.21
N LEU A 26 1.64 2.04 -9.47
CA LEU A 26 1.27 2.85 -8.30
C LEU A 26 0.36 4.02 -8.68
N THR A 27 0.70 4.74 -9.75
CA THR A 27 -0.10 5.87 -10.25
C THR A 27 -1.50 5.41 -10.62
N TRP A 28 -1.65 4.26 -11.29
CA TRP A 28 -2.95 3.65 -11.55
C TRP A 28 -3.75 3.44 -10.27
N GLY A 29 -3.15 2.84 -9.22
CA GLY A 29 -3.86 2.62 -7.96
C GLY A 29 -4.31 3.91 -7.28
N PHE A 30 -3.49 4.96 -7.31
CA PHE A 30 -3.86 6.26 -6.77
C PHE A 30 -4.98 6.95 -7.56
N LEU A 31 -4.95 6.82 -8.90
CA LEU A 31 -6.02 7.32 -9.76
C LEU A 31 -7.35 6.60 -9.48
N MET A 32 -7.31 5.27 -9.34
CA MET A 32 -8.50 4.50 -8.99
C MET A 32 -9.08 4.92 -7.64
N ASN A 33 -8.23 5.10 -6.62
CA ASN A 33 -8.68 5.60 -5.32
C ASN A 33 -9.30 7.00 -5.43
N TYR A 34 -8.68 7.90 -6.21
CA TYR A 34 -9.24 9.24 -6.44
C TYR A 34 -10.66 9.15 -7.03
N PHE A 35 -10.87 8.32 -8.05
CA PHE A 35 -12.22 8.15 -8.62
C PHE A 35 -13.20 7.52 -7.64
N ILE A 36 -12.79 6.50 -6.86
CA ILE A 36 -13.66 5.86 -5.87
C ILE A 36 -14.10 6.86 -4.80
N VAL A 37 -13.17 7.65 -4.27
CA VAL A 37 -13.44 8.66 -3.24
C VAL A 37 -14.45 9.70 -3.73
N GLN A 38 -14.40 10.10 -5.00
CA GLN A 38 -15.35 11.05 -5.59
C GLN A 38 -16.71 10.44 -5.94
N SER A 39 -16.78 9.10 -6.08
CA SER A 39 -17.97 8.42 -6.59
C SER A 39 -18.88 7.84 -5.50
N LEU A 40 -18.33 7.56 -4.31
CA LEU A 40 -19.06 6.94 -3.20
C LEU A 40 -19.45 7.97 -2.14
N SER A 41 -20.64 7.85 -1.57
CA SER A 41 -21.06 8.71 -0.47
C SER A 41 -20.47 8.27 0.87
N PHE A 42 -20.08 9.24 1.68
CA PHE A 42 -19.59 9.03 3.04
C PHE A 42 -20.58 8.22 3.88
N GLU A 43 -21.87 8.56 3.84
CA GLU A 43 -22.90 7.91 4.65
C GLU A 43 -23.03 6.43 4.31
N TRP A 44 -22.96 6.08 3.03
CA TRP A 44 -23.06 4.69 2.59
C TRP A 44 -21.87 3.87 3.09
N VAL A 45 -20.66 4.42 3.01
CA VAL A 45 -19.45 3.72 3.47
C VAL A 45 -19.48 3.51 4.98
N VAL A 46 -19.88 4.51 5.77
CA VAL A 46 -19.95 4.40 7.23
C VAL A 46 -21.00 3.38 7.66
N GLN A 47 -22.19 3.39 7.03
CA GLN A 47 -23.26 2.42 7.33
C GLN A 47 -22.87 0.97 7.02
N ASN A 48 -22.00 0.76 6.03
CA ASN A 48 -21.54 -0.57 5.60
C ASN A 48 -20.12 -0.89 6.07
N SER A 49 -19.56 -0.09 6.98
CA SER A 49 -18.14 -0.13 7.36
C SER A 49 -17.64 -1.52 7.80
N VAL A 50 -18.43 -2.27 8.56
CA VAL A 50 -18.10 -3.64 8.98
C VAL A 50 -17.93 -4.57 7.77
N TRP A 51 -18.88 -4.58 6.85
CA TRP A 51 -18.84 -5.45 5.66
C TRP A 51 -17.71 -5.05 4.70
N ILE A 52 -17.50 -3.75 4.52
CA ILE A 52 -16.39 -3.22 3.72
C ILE A 52 -15.04 -3.64 4.32
N SER A 53 -14.91 -3.60 5.65
CA SER A 53 -13.68 -3.99 6.33
C SER A 53 -13.40 -5.49 6.21
N LEU A 54 -14.43 -6.33 6.33
CA LEU A 54 -14.31 -7.79 6.11
C LEU A 54 -13.97 -8.11 4.65
N LEU A 55 -14.61 -7.45 3.69
CA LEU A 55 -14.31 -7.61 2.27
C LEU A 55 -12.88 -7.18 1.96
N TYR A 56 -12.42 -6.05 2.51
CA TYR A 56 -11.04 -5.62 2.41
C TYR A 56 -10.07 -6.66 2.95
N LEU A 57 -10.30 -7.22 4.15
CA LEU A 57 -9.40 -8.23 4.73
C LEU A 57 -9.25 -9.45 3.83
N VAL A 58 -10.36 -10.01 3.34
CA VAL A 58 -10.35 -11.18 2.45
C VAL A 58 -9.71 -10.84 1.11
N SER A 59 -10.07 -9.69 0.53
CA SER A 59 -9.60 -9.26 -0.78
C SER A 59 -8.11 -8.91 -0.76
N ALA A 60 -7.63 -8.22 0.28
CA ALA A 60 -6.24 -7.83 0.41
C ALA A 60 -5.33 -9.04 0.64
N PHE A 61 -5.75 -9.98 1.50
CA PHE A 61 -5.00 -11.23 1.69
C PHE A 61 -4.95 -12.05 0.40
N SER A 62 -6.10 -12.23 -0.26
CA SER A 62 -6.17 -12.96 -1.52
C SER A 62 -5.34 -12.29 -2.62
N GLY A 63 -5.39 -10.96 -2.71
CA GLY A 63 -4.61 -10.17 -3.66
C GLY A 63 -3.11 -10.29 -3.44
N HIS A 64 -2.67 -10.21 -2.17
CA HIS A 64 -1.27 -10.41 -1.79
C HIS A 64 -0.76 -11.79 -2.19
N VAL A 65 -1.49 -12.85 -1.81
CA VAL A 65 -1.15 -14.23 -2.18
C VAL A 65 -1.11 -14.40 -3.70
N LEU A 66 -2.02 -13.73 -4.42
CA LEU A 66 -2.14 -13.86 -5.87
C LEU A 66 -0.94 -13.26 -6.61
N PHE A 67 -0.52 -12.03 -6.28
CA PHE A 67 0.64 -11.43 -6.93
C PHE A 67 1.96 -12.03 -6.44
N GLU A 68 2.06 -12.47 -5.17
CA GLU A 68 3.29 -13.07 -4.66
C GLU A 68 3.60 -14.44 -5.30
N LYS A 69 2.57 -15.24 -5.60
CA LYS A 69 2.73 -16.60 -6.15
C LYS A 69 2.64 -16.67 -7.67
N SER A 70 2.21 -15.58 -8.31
CA SER A 70 2.08 -15.51 -9.75
C SER A 70 3.41 -15.16 -10.39
N ASP A 71 3.66 -15.72 -11.57
CA ASP A 71 4.73 -15.30 -12.50
C ASP A 71 4.13 -14.62 -13.75
N ASN A 72 2.83 -14.33 -13.73
CA ASN A 72 2.09 -13.73 -14.83
C ASN A 72 1.70 -12.28 -14.49
N PRO A 73 2.23 -11.28 -15.23
CA PRO A 73 1.95 -9.87 -14.99
C PRO A 73 0.46 -9.51 -14.88
N VAL A 74 -0.41 -10.16 -15.66
CA VAL A 74 -1.85 -9.89 -15.66
C VAL A 74 -2.49 -10.39 -14.38
N ILE A 75 -2.11 -11.59 -13.92
CA ILE A 75 -2.62 -12.18 -12.68
C ILE A 75 -2.14 -11.35 -11.48
N SER A 76 -0.88 -10.91 -11.51
CA SER A 76 -0.29 -10.04 -10.48
C SER A 76 -0.97 -8.68 -10.44
N PHE A 77 -1.34 -8.12 -11.60
CA PHE A 77 -2.12 -6.88 -11.67
C PHE A 77 -3.56 -7.05 -11.16
N ILE A 78 -4.18 -8.22 -11.36
CA ILE A 78 -5.47 -8.54 -10.74
C ILE A 78 -5.31 -8.58 -9.22
N GLY A 79 -4.28 -9.27 -8.70
CA GLY A 79 -3.97 -9.32 -7.28
C GLY A 79 -3.72 -7.94 -6.67
N TYR A 80 -3.03 -7.07 -7.41
CA TYR A 80 -2.87 -5.66 -7.06
C TYR A 80 -4.22 -4.93 -6.92
N ASN A 81 -5.11 -5.05 -7.90
CA ASN A 81 -6.41 -4.35 -7.86
C ASN A 81 -7.35 -4.90 -6.77
N MET A 82 -7.20 -6.17 -6.36
CA MET A 82 -7.90 -6.72 -5.19
C MET A 82 -7.53 -6.01 -3.88
N ILE A 83 -6.38 -5.34 -3.82
CA ILE A 83 -6.00 -4.49 -2.69
C ILE A 83 -6.45 -3.05 -2.95
N VAL A 84 -6.17 -2.50 -4.13
CA VAL A 84 -6.45 -1.09 -4.46
C VAL A 84 -7.92 -0.73 -4.28
N LEU A 85 -8.83 -1.50 -4.88
CA LEU A 85 -10.23 -1.10 -4.96
C LEU A 85 -10.88 -1.04 -3.57
N PRO A 86 -10.75 -2.05 -2.69
CA PRO A 86 -11.31 -1.96 -1.34
C PRO A 86 -10.64 -0.89 -0.48
N VAL A 87 -9.33 -0.66 -0.65
CA VAL A 87 -8.62 0.44 0.03
C VAL A 87 -9.19 1.79 -0.39
N GLY A 88 -9.47 1.99 -1.69
CA GLY A 88 -10.15 3.20 -2.18
C GLY A 88 -11.48 3.47 -1.49
N VAL A 89 -12.26 2.43 -1.18
CA VAL A 89 -13.53 2.57 -0.43
C VAL A 89 -13.25 2.98 1.02
N LEU A 90 -12.26 2.36 1.68
CA LEU A 90 -11.86 2.71 3.05
C LEU A 90 -11.33 4.13 3.17
N LEU A 91 -10.79 4.69 2.09
CA LEU A 91 -10.30 6.07 2.08
C LEU A 91 -11.41 7.12 2.10
N VAL A 92 -12.64 6.80 1.67
CA VAL A 92 -13.77 7.75 1.64
C VAL A 92 -13.95 8.45 3.00
N PRO A 93 -14.18 7.75 4.13
CA PRO A 93 -14.31 8.38 5.44
C PRO A 93 -12.99 8.97 5.98
N ILE A 94 -11.85 8.47 5.50
CA ILE A 94 -10.53 9.00 5.90
C ILE A 94 -10.32 10.39 5.31
N THR A 95 -10.69 10.60 4.05
CA THR A 95 -10.50 11.88 3.34
C THR A 95 -11.64 12.86 3.54
N GLU A 96 -12.77 12.42 4.08
CA GLU A 96 -13.94 13.27 4.34
C GLU A 96 -13.59 14.47 5.23
N GLY A 97 -14.11 15.65 4.85
CA GLY A 97 -13.95 16.90 5.59
C GLY A 97 -12.61 17.62 5.38
N TYR A 98 -11.67 17.05 4.62
CA TYR A 98 -10.45 17.77 4.22
C TYR A 98 -10.64 18.54 2.92
N ASP A 99 -10.13 19.76 2.87
CA ASP A 99 -10.05 20.51 1.62
C ASP A 99 -8.94 19.97 0.69
N ALA A 100 -9.00 20.36 -0.58
CA ALA A 100 -8.07 19.93 -1.60
C ALA A 100 -6.61 20.33 -1.32
N ASN A 101 -6.37 21.46 -0.65
CA ASN A 101 -5.01 21.93 -0.34
C ASN A 101 -4.36 21.05 0.72
N VAL A 102 -5.13 20.65 1.74
CA VAL A 102 -4.67 19.72 2.78
C VAL A 102 -4.33 18.37 2.15
N LEU A 103 -5.23 17.81 1.34
CA LEU A 103 -5.02 16.53 0.64
C LEU A 103 -3.79 16.58 -0.27
N GLN A 104 -3.63 17.63 -1.07
CA GLN A 104 -2.46 17.81 -1.94
C GLN A 104 -1.16 17.87 -1.13
N THR A 105 -1.15 18.59 -0.02
CA THR A 105 0.04 18.71 0.83
C THR A 105 0.40 17.37 1.46
N VAL A 106 -0.59 16.59 1.93
CA VAL A 106 -0.33 15.23 2.47
C VAL A 106 0.17 14.29 1.38
N PHE A 107 -0.41 14.35 0.19
CA PHE A 107 0.05 13.55 -0.95
C PHE A 107 1.51 13.84 -1.29
N LEU A 108 1.90 15.12 -1.35
CA LEU A 108 3.28 15.52 -1.60
C LEU A 108 4.23 15.04 -0.48
N GLN A 109 3.85 15.18 0.79
CA GLN A 109 4.64 14.69 1.92
C GLN A 109 4.83 13.18 1.86
N THR A 110 3.78 12.43 1.53
CA THR A 110 3.82 10.98 1.37
C THR A 110 4.76 10.58 0.23
N ALA A 111 4.69 11.26 -0.91
CA ALA A 111 5.58 11.02 -2.04
C ALA A 111 7.05 11.30 -1.69
N LEU A 112 7.33 12.38 -0.96
CA LEU A 112 8.68 12.72 -0.49
C LEU A 112 9.23 11.65 0.46
N ILE A 113 8.45 11.24 1.47
CA ILE A 113 8.83 10.17 2.40
C ILE A 113 9.12 8.88 1.62
N THR A 114 8.23 8.51 0.70
CA THR A 114 8.38 7.31 -0.13
C THR A 114 9.67 7.35 -0.95
N GLY A 115 9.94 8.46 -1.65
CA GLY A 115 11.14 8.64 -2.44
C GLY A 115 12.43 8.59 -1.61
N ILE A 116 12.44 9.23 -0.43
CA ILE A 116 13.56 9.17 0.51
C ILE A 116 13.79 7.73 0.98
N MET A 117 12.74 7.02 1.37
CA MET A 117 12.85 5.65 1.86
C MET A 117 13.27 4.67 0.78
N MET A 118 12.85 4.85 -0.48
CA MET A 118 13.34 4.09 -1.61
C MET A 118 14.84 4.35 -1.85
N ALA A 119 15.29 5.61 -1.81
CA ALA A 119 16.71 5.95 -1.93
C ALA A 119 17.53 5.32 -0.80
N LEU A 120 17.08 5.43 0.45
CA LEU A 120 17.72 4.81 1.60
C LEU A 120 17.72 3.28 1.50
N GLY A 121 16.63 2.68 1.01
CA GLY A 121 16.53 1.24 0.76
C GLY A 121 17.60 0.74 -0.21
N SER A 122 17.85 1.50 -1.29
CA SER A 122 18.95 1.21 -2.22
C SER A 122 20.34 1.39 -1.60
N MET A 123 20.53 2.38 -0.73
CA MET A 123 21.83 2.67 -0.10
C MET A 123 22.17 1.73 1.06
N PHE A 124 21.17 1.30 1.83
CA PHE A 124 21.33 0.55 3.09
C PHE A 124 20.48 -0.74 3.14
N PRO A 125 20.52 -1.62 2.12
CA PRO A 125 19.62 -2.77 2.03
C PRO A 125 19.70 -3.73 3.24
N LYS A 126 20.91 -3.93 3.79
CA LYS A 126 21.14 -4.79 4.96
C LYS A 126 20.46 -4.27 6.23
N PHE A 127 20.36 -2.95 6.39
CA PHE A 127 19.68 -2.34 7.53
C PHE A 127 18.18 -2.68 7.51
N PHE A 128 17.54 -2.51 6.36
CA PHE A 128 16.11 -2.79 6.21
C PHE A 128 15.79 -4.28 6.36
N ALA A 129 16.59 -5.16 5.74
CA ALA A 129 16.43 -6.60 5.89
C ALA A 129 16.53 -7.08 7.35
N LYS A 130 17.41 -6.49 8.16
CA LYS A 130 17.54 -6.81 9.59
C LYS A 130 16.40 -6.26 10.43
N THR A 131 15.84 -5.11 10.05
CA THR A 131 14.91 -4.35 10.88
C THR A 131 13.44 -4.73 10.64
N VAL A 132 13.09 -5.18 9.43
CA VAL A 132 11.69 -5.43 9.04
C VAL A 132 10.99 -6.45 9.93
N GLY A 133 11.66 -7.52 10.39
CA GLY A 133 11.03 -8.55 11.23
C GLY A 133 10.60 -8.00 12.60
N VAL A 134 11.45 -7.17 13.22
CA VAL A 134 11.12 -6.51 14.50
C VAL A 134 9.98 -5.52 14.29
N VAL A 135 10.07 -4.67 13.27
CA VAL A 135 9.04 -3.67 12.96
C VAL A 135 7.71 -4.33 12.65
N SER A 136 7.70 -5.42 11.89
CA SER A 136 6.47 -6.17 11.58
C SER A 136 5.79 -6.69 12.84
N THR A 137 6.56 -7.23 13.77
CA THR A 137 6.05 -7.74 15.05
C THR A 137 5.48 -6.61 15.92
N VAL A 138 6.18 -5.47 15.98
CA VAL A 138 5.73 -4.30 16.74
C VAL A 138 4.46 -3.72 16.14
N VAL A 139 4.41 -3.49 14.83
CA VAL A 139 3.22 -2.96 14.14
C VAL A 139 2.03 -3.89 14.35
N LEU A 140 2.21 -5.20 14.22
CA LEU A 140 1.14 -6.17 14.46
C LEU A 140 0.63 -6.10 15.91
N ALA A 141 1.52 -6.05 16.90
CA ALA A 141 1.13 -5.93 18.30
C ALA A 141 0.34 -4.65 18.58
N ILE A 142 0.72 -3.52 17.96
CA ILE A 142 0.03 -2.23 18.12
C ILE A 142 -1.33 -2.24 17.41
N VAL A 143 -1.44 -2.82 16.22
CA VAL A 143 -2.73 -2.97 15.53
C VAL A 143 -3.68 -3.83 16.37
N LEU A 144 -3.21 -4.96 16.92
CA LEU A 144 -4.01 -5.82 17.78
C LEU A 144 -4.41 -5.12 19.09
N SER A 145 -3.50 -4.34 19.69
CA SER A 145 -3.81 -3.59 20.91
C SER A 145 -4.81 -2.45 20.65
N HIS A 146 -4.72 -1.78 19.50
CA HIS A 146 -5.69 -0.76 19.09
C HIS A 146 -7.08 -1.36 18.90
N LEU A 147 -7.19 -2.49 18.19
CA LEU A 147 -8.45 -3.21 18.01
C LEU A 147 -9.04 -3.68 19.36
N ALA A 148 -8.21 -4.22 20.25
CA ALA A 148 -8.62 -4.59 21.59
C ALA A 148 -9.11 -3.38 22.39
N SER A 149 -8.43 -2.23 22.29
CA SER A 149 -8.83 -0.99 22.96
C SER A 149 -10.22 -0.53 22.54
N MET A 150 -10.49 -0.54 21.23
CA MET A 150 -11.79 -0.17 20.69
C MET A 150 -12.90 -1.11 21.17
N ILE A 151 -12.63 -2.41 21.24
CA ILE A 151 -13.65 -3.41 21.62
C ILE A 151 -13.91 -3.43 23.14
N PHE A 152 -12.87 -3.37 23.97
CA PHE A 152 -12.98 -3.56 25.42
C PHE A 152 -13.16 -2.25 26.20
N PHE A 153 -12.55 -1.15 25.73
CA PHE A 153 -12.57 0.14 26.43
C PHE A 153 -13.38 1.21 25.68
N GLY A 154 -13.74 0.95 24.41
CA GLY A 154 -14.42 1.95 23.57
C GLY A 154 -13.53 3.15 23.22
N GLU A 155 -12.22 3.04 23.43
CA GLU A 155 -11.25 4.11 23.21
C GLU A 155 -10.40 3.85 21.97
N THR A 156 -10.19 4.90 21.18
CA THR A 156 -9.22 4.92 20.09
C THR A 156 -7.91 5.52 20.57
N PHE A 157 -6.79 5.07 19.99
CA PHE A 157 -5.50 5.68 20.27
C PHE A 157 -5.46 7.13 19.74
N GLY A 158 -4.73 7.99 20.45
CA GLY A 158 -4.48 9.36 20.04
C GLY A 158 -3.39 9.49 18.97
N VAL A 159 -3.03 10.72 18.64
CA VAL A 159 -2.11 11.09 17.55
C VAL A 159 -0.75 10.38 17.55
N TRP A 160 -0.27 9.93 18.72
CA TRP A 160 0.99 9.19 18.83
C TRP A 160 1.00 7.90 17.98
N TYR A 161 -0.15 7.25 17.80
CA TYR A 161 -0.30 6.05 16.99
C TYR A 161 0.05 6.33 15.51
N GLU A 162 -0.35 7.48 15.00
CA GLU A 162 -0.10 7.86 13.60
C GLU A 162 1.39 8.01 13.32
N TYR A 163 2.17 8.57 14.25
CA TYR A 163 3.63 8.63 14.12
C TYR A 163 4.26 7.25 14.08
N VAL A 164 3.75 6.29 14.86
CA VAL A 164 4.24 4.91 14.83
C VAL A 164 3.93 4.24 13.49
N ILE A 165 2.73 4.45 12.94
CA ILE A 165 2.37 3.97 11.61
C ILE A 165 3.29 4.57 10.55
N ILE A 166 3.54 5.89 10.57
CA ILE A 166 4.44 6.55 9.62
C ILE A 166 5.85 5.93 9.67
N VAL A 167 6.42 5.76 10.86
CA VAL A 167 7.76 5.17 11.01
C VAL A 167 7.78 3.71 10.56
N GLY A 168 6.81 2.90 10.99
CA GLY A 168 6.73 1.49 10.64
C GLY A 168 6.59 1.28 9.13
N MET A 169 5.67 1.99 8.49
CA MET A 169 5.42 1.91 7.05
C MET A 169 6.61 2.45 6.25
N SER A 170 7.32 3.46 6.75
CA SER A 170 8.56 3.95 6.13
C SER A 170 9.63 2.85 6.07
N ILE A 171 9.80 2.07 7.15
CA ILE A 171 10.72 0.93 7.16
C ILE A 171 10.28 -0.15 6.16
N PHE A 172 8.98 -0.43 6.06
CA PHE A 172 8.46 -1.37 5.06
C PHE A 172 8.74 -0.91 3.62
N ILE A 173 8.58 0.38 3.30
CA ILE A 173 8.91 0.92 1.96
C ILE A 173 10.38 0.67 1.63
N GLY A 174 11.29 1.04 2.53
CA GLY A 174 12.73 0.85 2.31
C GLY A 174 13.09 -0.63 2.16
N PHE A 175 12.47 -1.51 2.95
CA PHE A 175 12.63 -2.95 2.83
C PHE A 175 12.14 -3.48 1.49
N TYR A 176 10.86 -3.28 1.14
CA TYR A 176 10.27 -3.82 -0.08
C TYR A 176 10.97 -3.31 -1.33
N TRP A 177 11.36 -2.03 -1.35
CA TRP A 177 12.17 -1.50 -2.44
C TRP A 177 13.52 -2.21 -2.56
N SER A 178 14.27 -2.28 -1.45
CA SER A 178 15.60 -2.91 -1.43
C SER A 178 15.56 -4.39 -1.81
N TYR A 179 14.54 -5.11 -1.35
CA TYR A 179 14.28 -6.51 -1.67
C TYR A 179 14.01 -6.67 -3.16
N SER A 180 13.11 -5.86 -3.72
CA SER A 180 12.71 -5.94 -5.12
C SER A 180 13.86 -5.60 -6.08
N MET A 181 14.72 -4.66 -5.70
CA MET A 181 15.93 -4.32 -6.47
C MET A 181 16.96 -5.46 -6.52
N SER A 182 16.89 -6.42 -5.59
CA SER A 182 17.76 -7.60 -5.54
C SER A 182 17.21 -8.79 -6.33
N CYS A 183 15.94 -8.76 -6.69
CA CYS A 183 15.27 -9.79 -7.49
C CYS A 183 15.55 -9.60 -8.98
N GLU A 184 15.26 -10.64 -9.77
CA GLU A 184 15.28 -10.50 -11.23
C GLU A 184 14.22 -9.49 -11.67
N LYS A 185 14.63 -8.54 -12.52
CA LYS A 185 13.77 -7.46 -13.01
C LYS A 185 12.93 -7.97 -14.16
N THR A 186 11.66 -8.27 -13.88
CA THR A 186 10.64 -8.63 -14.86
C THR A 186 9.45 -7.69 -14.77
N VAL A 187 8.56 -7.70 -15.77
CA VAL A 187 7.31 -6.92 -15.73
C VAL A 187 6.44 -7.36 -14.56
N ASP A 188 6.35 -8.67 -14.32
CA ASP A 188 5.62 -9.28 -13.22
C ASP A 188 6.13 -8.76 -11.86
N LYS A 189 7.45 -8.84 -11.63
CA LYS A 189 8.06 -8.35 -10.39
C LYS A 189 7.93 -6.85 -10.20
N ALA A 190 7.88 -6.06 -11.26
CA ALA A 190 7.60 -4.63 -11.17
C ALA A 190 6.17 -4.37 -10.66
N ILE A 191 5.19 -5.16 -11.09
CA ILE A 191 3.80 -5.07 -10.60
C ILE A 191 3.72 -5.55 -9.15
N ASP A 192 4.38 -6.64 -8.80
CA ASP A 192 4.45 -7.14 -7.41
C ASP A 192 5.07 -6.10 -6.48
N THR A 193 6.14 -5.45 -6.94
CA THR A 193 6.82 -4.38 -6.19
C THR A 193 5.87 -3.23 -5.93
N ALA A 194 5.07 -2.81 -6.92
CA ALA A 194 4.05 -1.80 -6.73
C ALA A 194 2.98 -2.26 -5.71
N GLY A 195 2.57 -3.53 -5.75
CA GLY A 195 1.66 -4.11 -4.76
C GLY A 195 2.20 -4.10 -3.33
N LEU A 196 3.47 -4.44 -3.14
CA LEU A 196 4.15 -4.39 -1.84
C LEU A 196 4.28 -2.96 -1.31
N LEU A 197 4.56 -1.98 -2.18
CA LEU A 197 4.73 -0.58 -1.80
C LEU A 197 3.41 0.14 -1.52
N TYR A 198 2.34 -0.25 -2.20
CA TYR A 198 1.07 0.49 -2.18
C TYR A 198 0.46 0.64 -0.78
N LEU A 199 0.35 -0.45 -0.01
CA LEU A 199 -0.26 -0.39 1.33
C LEU A 199 0.53 0.49 2.31
N PRO A 200 1.86 0.35 2.45
CA PRO A 200 2.67 1.28 3.23
C PRO A 200 2.49 2.75 2.83
N ILE A 201 2.42 3.05 1.53
CA ILE A 201 2.23 4.41 1.02
C ILE A 201 0.87 4.97 1.46
N ILE A 202 -0.21 4.21 1.27
CA ILE A 202 -1.56 4.63 1.67
C ILE A 202 -1.67 4.78 3.19
N ASN A 203 -1.01 3.91 3.97
CA ASN A 203 -1.02 4.00 5.43
C ASN A 203 -0.28 5.25 5.93
N ILE A 204 0.85 5.64 5.31
CA ILE A 204 1.53 6.91 5.62
C ILE A 204 0.61 8.10 5.30
N MET A 205 -0.03 8.09 4.13
CA MET A 205 -0.97 9.14 3.74
C MET A 205 -2.11 9.28 4.75
N SER A 206 -2.73 8.15 5.13
CA SER A 206 -3.84 8.11 6.09
C SER A 206 -3.42 8.62 7.46
N ALA A 207 -2.22 8.23 7.92
CA ALA A 207 -1.69 8.66 9.21
C ALA A 207 -1.35 10.17 9.23
N LEU A 208 -0.81 10.70 8.13
CA LEU A 208 -0.59 12.15 7.99
C LEU A 208 -1.89 12.94 8.01
N LEU A 209 -2.98 12.41 7.44
CA LEU A 209 -4.32 13.00 7.58
C LEU A 209 -4.78 12.93 9.03
N GLY A 210 -4.67 11.77 9.69
CA GLY A 210 -5.00 11.58 11.10
C GLY A 210 -4.37 12.63 12.01
N ILE A 211 -3.09 12.93 11.82
CA ILE A 211 -2.35 13.99 12.55
C ILE A 211 -2.96 15.38 12.32
N ARG A 212 -3.49 15.68 11.14
CA ARG A 212 -4.13 16.97 10.84
C ARG A 212 -5.56 17.07 11.35
N ARG A 213 -6.17 15.94 11.73
CA ARG A 213 -7.52 15.92 12.33
C ARG A 213 -7.50 16.26 13.82
N SER A 214 -6.42 15.88 14.51
CA SER A 214 -6.21 16.04 15.95
C SER A 214 -5.76 17.45 16.32
#